data_AF-A0A0F0CSM8-F1
#
_entry.id   AF-A0A0F0CSM8-F1
#
_cell.length_a   1.000
_cell.length_b   1.000
_cell.length_c   1.000
_cell.angle_alpha   90.00
_cell.angle_beta   90.00
_cell.angle_gamma   90.00
#
_symmetry.space_group_name_H-M   'P 1'
#
loop_
_entity.id
_entity.type
_entity.pdbx_description
1 polymer ?
#
loop_
_entity_poly.entity_id
_entity_poly.type
_entity_poly.pdbx_seq_one_letter_code
_entity_poly.pdbx_strand_id
1 'polypeptide(L)' 'MKSKRYFNITGFCRPEKHYMLDPLRNQSVIFDFIEKEEYFAIHAPRQTGKTTLLHELAHRLNKEGNYISVVFS' A
#
# COMPACT_ATOMS: atom_id res chain seq x y z
N MET A 1 -28.33 -3.31 -3.51
CA MET A 1 -27.76 -3.72 -2.20
C MET A 1 -26.28 -3.38 -2.17
N LYS A 2 -25.80 -2.56 -1.21
CA LYS A 2 -24.35 -2.44 -0.97
C LYS A 2 -23.86 -3.81 -0.49
N SER A 3 -22.90 -4.42 -1.19
CA SER A 3 -22.26 -5.65 -0.74
C SER A 3 -21.66 -5.43 0.65
N LYS A 4 -21.90 -6.36 1.58
CA LYS A 4 -21.29 -6.31 2.91
C LYS A 4 -19.77 -6.50 2.75
N ARG A 5 -18.97 -5.62 3.36
CA ARG A 5 -17.50 -5.79 3.39
C ARG A 5 -17.13 -7.07 4.14
N TYR A 6 -15.96 -7.65 3.85
CA TYR A 6 -15.45 -8.86 4.51
C TYR A 6 -13.94 -8.78 4.75
N PHE A 7 -13.40 -9.61 5.65
CA PHE A 7 -11.95 -9.71 5.85
C PHE A 7 -11.31 -10.56 4.76
N ASN A 8 -10.32 -10.01 4.07
CA ASN A 8 -9.52 -10.75 3.09
C ASN A 8 -8.20 -11.19 3.73
N ILE A 9 -7.90 -12.48 3.61
CA ILE A 9 -6.65 -13.08 4.14
C ILE A 9 -5.68 -13.50 3.02
N THR A 10 -6.05 -13.30 1.75
CA THR A 10 -5.25 -13.71 0.59
C THR A 10 -5.10 -12.59 -0.44
N GLY A 11 -3.87 -12.32 -0.87
CA GLY A 11 -3.60 -11.38 -1.95
C GLY A 11 -3.88 -9.92 -1.59
N PHE A 12 -4.17 -9.11 -2.61
CA PHE A 12 -4.39 -7.67 -2.50
C PHE A 12 -5.72 -7.32 -1.84
N CYS A 13 -5.68 -6.40 -0.87
CA CYS A 13 -6.89 -5.88 -0.21
C CYS A 13 -7.44 -4.67 -0.96
N ARG A 14 -8.75 -4.67 -1.19
CA ARG A 14 -9.49 -3.61 -1.90
C ARG A 14 -10.36 -2.82 -0.93
N PRO A 15 -10.12 -1.50 -0.71
CA PRO A 15 -10.85 -0.71 0.28
C PRO A 15 -12.38 -0.71 0.10
N GLU A 16 -12.87 -0.86 -1.13
CA GLU A 16 -14.29 -0.91 -1.43
C GLU A 16 -14.96 -2.24 -1.04
N LYS A 17 -14.17 -3.33 -0.95
CA LYS A 17 -14.67 -4.69 -0.67
C LYS A 17 -14.27 -5.22 0.70
N HIS A 18 -13.12 -4.79 1.23
CA HIS A 18 -12.48 -5.42 2.36
C HIS A 18 -12.45 -4.53 3.61
N TYR A 19 -12.59 -5.14 4.78
CA TYR A 19 -12.22 -4.48 6.02
C TYR A 19 -10.69 -4.41 6.10
N MET A 20 -10.16 -3.19 6.22
CA MET A 20 -8.72 -2.94 6.27
C MET A 20 -8.42 -1.68 7.07
N LEU A 21 -7.21 -1.64 7.60
CA LEU A 21 -6.59 -0.45 8.17
C LEU A 21 -5.82 0.26 7.06
N ASP A 22 -5.55 1.55 7.24
CA ASP A 22 -4.66 2.28 6.33
C ASP A 22 -3.31 1.55 6.24
N PRO A 23 -2.90 1.06 5.03
CA PRO A 23 -1.62 0.39 4.85
C PRO A 23 -0.43 1.26 5.22
N LEU A 24 -0.51 2.58 5.00
CA LEU A 24 0.59 3.53 5.21
C LEU A 24 0.69 4.05 6.65
N ARG A 25 -0.19 3.59 7.56
CA ARG A 25 -0.14 4.00 8.96
C ARG A 25 1.22 3.69 9.58
N ASN A 26 1.80 4.68 10.25
CA ASN A 26 3.12 4.58 10.89
C ASN A 26 4.25 4.19 9.92
N GLN A 27 4.10 4.42 8.61
CA GLN A 27 5.14 4.15 7.59
C GLN A 27 5.80 5.44 7.08
N SER A 28 5.91 6.48 7.91
CA SER A 28 6.49 7.78 7.50
C SER A 28 7.92 7.64 6.95
N VAL A 29 8.69 6.68 7.47
CA VAL A 29 10.06 6.39 7.03
C VAL A 29 10.17 6.07 5.53
N ILE A 30 9.12 5.54 4.91
CA ILE A 30 9.12 5.27 3.46
C ILE A 30 9.24 6.58 2.67
N PHE A 31 8.58 7.64 3.12
CA PHE A 31 8.63 8.94 2.46
C PHE A 31 10.01 9.58 2.62
N ASP A 32 10.66 9.41 3.78
CA ASP A 32 12.04 9.87 3.99
C ASP A 32 13.03 9.21 2.99
N PHE A 33 12.84 7.92 2.68
CA PHE A 33 13.65 7.23 1.66
C PHE A 33 13.36 7.76 0.24
N ILE A 34 12.09 8.02 -0.08
CA ILE A 34 11.71 8.56 -1.39
C ILE A 34 12.31 9.95 -1.60
N GLU A 35 12.23 10.84 -0.61
CA GLU A 35 12.81 12.18 -0.68
C GLU A 35 14.33 12.18 -0.85
N LYS A 36 15.01 11.14 -0.36
CA LYS A 36 16.45 10.94 -0.53
C LYS A 36 16.83 10.17 -1.80
N GLU A 37 15.84 9.79 -2.61
CA GLU A 37 16.04 8.95 -3.81
C GLU A 37 16.73 7.60 -3.49
N GLU A 38 16.46 7.04 -2.31
CA GLU A 38 17.07 5.81 -1.82
C GLU A 38 16.22 4.57 -2.13
N TYR A 39 16.89 3.45 -2.39
CA TYR A 39 16.25 2.14 -2.46
C TYR A 39 16.02 1.58 -1.06
N PHE A 40 14.84 1.00 -0.83
CA PHE A 40 14.51 0.29 0.42
C PHE A 40 13.85 -1.07 0.14
N ALA A 41 13.96 -1.98 1.11
CA ALA A 41 13.34 -3.30 1.05
C ALA A 41 12.30 -3.46 2.17
N ILE A 42 11.16 -4.08 1.86
CA ILE A 42 10.11 -4.34 2.83
C ILE A 42 10.21 -5.80 3.29
N HIS A 43 10.73 -6.00 4.51
CA HIS A 43 10.80 -7.33 5.13
C HIS A 43 9.57 -7.60 6.00
N ALA A 44 8.74 -8.57 5.60
CA ALA A 44 7.61 -9.04 6.41
C ALA A 44 7.17 -10.46 6.01
N PRO A 45 6.53 -11.24 6.90
CA PRO A 45 6.00 -12.57 6.59
C PRO A 45 5.00 -12.61 5.42
N ARG A 46 4.68 -13.81 4.90
CA ARG A 46 3.65 -13.96 3.85
C ARG A 46 2.29 -13.45 4.36
N GLN A 47 1.50 -12.89 3.44
CA GLN A 47 0.14 -12.39 3.69
C GLN A 47 0.02 -11.23 4.71
N THR A 48 1.11 -10.52 4.99
CA THR A 48 1.09 -9.33 5.88
C THR A 48 0.71 -8.02 5.20
N GLY A 49 0.28 -8.07 3.93
CA GLY A 49 -0.18 -6.87 3.22
C GLY A 49 0.90 -6.07 2.48
N LYS A 50 2.10 -6.63 2.24
CA LYS A 50 3.16 -5.96 1.46
C LYS A 50 2.68 -5.47 0.08
N THR A 51 1.97 -6.31 -0.66
CA THR A 51 1.36 -5.94 -1.95
C THR A 51 0.37 -4.79 -1.78
N THR A 52 -0.51 -4.87 -0.78
CA THR A 52 -1.47 -3.80 -0.48
C THR A 52 -0.77 -2.48 -0.15
N LEU A 53 0.30 -2.52 0.65
CA LEU A 53 1.10 -1.35 0.99
C LEU A 53 1.72 -0.69 -0.25
N LEU A 54 2.33 -1.47 -1.15
CA LEU A 54 2.98 -0.93 -2.35
C LEU A 54 1.97 -0.28 -3.33
N HIS A 55 0.80 -0.90 -3.50
CA HIS A 55 -0.26 -0.32 -4.34
C HIS A 55 -0.85 0.96 -3.73
N GLU A 56 -1.06 1.01 -2.42
CA GLU A 56 -1.52 2.22 -1.75
C GLU A 56 -0.47 3.35 -1.82
N LEU A 57 0.81 3.01 -1.62
CA LEU A 57 1.91 3.96 -1.77
C LEU A 57 1.93 4.58 -3.17
N ALA A 58 1.85 3.75 -4.21
CA ALA A 58 1.83 4.24 -5.58
C ALA A 58 0.58 5.10 -5.87
N HIS A 59 -0.59 4.68 -5.38
CA HIS A 59 -1.80 5.48 -5.51
C HIS A 59 -1.65 6.85 -4.84
N ARG A 60 -1.06 6.90 -3.64
CA ARG A 60 -0.81 8.13 -2.90
C ARG A 60 0.17 9.06 -3.61
N LEU A 61 1.31 8.55 -4.06
CA LEU A 61 2.33 9.32 -4.78
C LEU A 61 1.78 9.92 -6.08
N ASN A 62 1.06 9.11 -6.87
CA ASN A 62 0.44 9.58 -8.11
C ASN A 62 -0.64 10.63 -7.85
N LYS A 63 -1.36 10.54 -6.72
CA LYS A 63 -2.38 11.52 -6.32
C LYS A 63 -1.77 12.85 -5.88
N GLU A 64 -0.60 12.82 -5.23
CA GLU A 64 0.13 14.03 -4.81
C GLU A 64 0.75 14.76 -6.01
N GLY A 65 1.06 14.05 -7.09
CA GLY A 65 1.51 14.64 -8.36
C GLY A 65 2.99 15.00 -8.41
N ASN A 66 3.73 14.80 -7.31
CA ASN A 66 5.17 15.04 -7.25
C ASN A 66 5.99 13.91 -7.91
N TYR A 67 5.41 12.71 -7.99
CA TYR A 67 6.08 11.52 -8.51
C TYR A 67 5.17 10.74 -9.46
N ILE A 68 5.78 9.99 -10.38
CA ILE A 68 5.13 8.95 -11.16
C ILE A 68 5.57 7.61 -10.59
N SER A 69 4.62 6.81 -10.16
CA SER A 69 4.87 5.51 -9.53
C SER A 69 4.15 4.39 -10.27
N VAL A 70 4.86 3.26 -10.41
CA VAL A 70 4.40 2.04 -11.08
C VAL A 70 4.69 0.86 -10.17
N VAL A 71 3.71 -0.04 -10.02
CA VAL A 71 3.84 -1.27 -9.23
C VAL A 71 3.79 -2.46 -10.17
N PHE A 72 4.76 -3.37 -10.02
CA PHE A 72 4.83 -4.64 -10.72
C PHE A 72 4.63 -5.79 -9.72
N SER A 73 3.91 -6.84 -10.13
CA SER A 73 3.54 -7.97 -9.28
C SER A 73 3.52 -9.28 -10.05
#